data_AF-A0A1Z8L434-F1
#
_entry.id   AF-A0A1Z8L434-F1
#
_cell.length_a   1.000
_cell.length_b   1.000
_cell.length_c   1.000
_cell.angle_alpha   90.00
_cell.angle_beta   90.00
_cell.angle_gamma   90.00
#
_symmetry.space_group_name_H-M   'P 1'
#
loop_
_entity.id
_entity.type
_entity.pdbx_description
1 polymer ?
#
loop_
_entity_poly.entity_id
_entity_poly.type
_entity_poly.pdbx_seq_one_letter_code
_entity_poly.pdbx_strand_id
1 'polypeptide(L)' 'MKYVSTRGGEDEVSFTSVLLNGLAKDGGLYVPKTFPKFSTKDLKKIKPYELCRAVLSSN' A
#
# COMPACT_ATOMS: atom_id res chain seq x y z
N MET A 1 -6.19 0.54 -3.90
CA MET A 1 -4.72 0.57 -3.92
C MET A 1 -4.16 -0.51 -4.85
N LYS A 2 -3.07 -0.20 -5.55
CA LYS A 2 -2.29 -1.12 -6.37
C LYS A 2 -0.90 -1.31 -5.80
N TYR A 3 -0.28 -2.46 -6.06
CA TYR A 3 1.05 -2.82 -5.58
C TYR A 3 2.00 -3.16 -6.73
N VAL A 4 3.28 -2.92 -6.51
CA VAL A 4 4.37 -3.21 -7.44
C VAL A 4 5.44 -4.05 -6.75
N SER A 5 6.15 -4.88 -7.50
CA SER A 5 7.37 -5.52 -7.01
C SER A 5 8.51 -4.51 -6.97
N THR A 6 9.31 -4.53 -5.90
CA THR A 6 10.55 -3.73 -5.80
C THR A 6 11.60 -4.06 -6.86
N ARG A 7 11.46 -5.18 -7.60
CA ARG A 7 12.34 -5.58 -8.70
C ARG A 7 11.74 -5.34 -10.08
N GLY A 8 10.54 -4.76 -10.16
CA GLY A 8 9.89 -4.37 -11.41
C GLY A 8 9.27 -5.52 -12.22
N GLY A 9 9.25 -6.75 -11.71
CA GLY A 9 8.69 -7.90 -12.43
C GLY A 9 7.15 -7.95 -12.44
N GLU A 10 6.48 -7.26 -11.51
CA GLU A 10 5.02 -7.17 -11.44
C GLU A 10 4.58 -5.73 -11.12
N ASP A 11 3.57 -5.23 -11.86
CA ASP A 11 2.92 -3.93 -11.64
C ASP A 11 1.40 -4.15 -11.51
N GLU A 12 0.74 -3.24 -10.79
CA GLU A 12 -0.72 -3.20 -10.57
C GLU A 12 -1.37 -4.40 -9.89
N VAL A 13 -0.63 -5.06 -9.00
CA VAL A 13 -1.11 -6.21 -8.21
C VAL A 13 -2.12 -5.76 -7.15
N SER A 14 -3.19 -6.55 -6.97
CA SER A 14 -4.21 -6.28 -5.94
C SER A 14 -3.70 -6.63 -4.54
N PHE A 15 -4.20 -5.95 -3.50
CA PHE A 15 -3.83 -6.26 -2.12
C PHE A 15 -4.11 -7.73 -1.75
N THR A 16 -5.27 -8.27 -2.14
CA THR A 16 -5.63 -9.67 -1.87
C THR A 16 -4.62 -10.63 -2.47
N SER A 17 -4.15 -10.37 -3.70
CA SER A 17 -3.11 -11.17 -4.34
C SER A 17 -1.78 -11.07 -3.59
N VAL A 18 -1.36 -9.87 -3.19
CA VAL A 18 -0.14 -9.66 -2.39
C VAL A 18 -0.19 -10.45 -1.08
N LEU A 19 -1.31 -10.38 -0.37
CA LEU A 19 -1.50 -11.05 0.91
C LEU A 19 -1.41 -12.58 0.79
N LEU A 20 -1.97 -13.14 -0.29
CA LEU A 20 -1.96 -14.59 -0.53
C LEU A 20 -0.61 -15.10 -1.07
N ASN A 21 0.08 -14.29 -1.87
CA ASN A 21 1.37 -14.68 -2.46
C ASN A 21 2.53 -14.55 -1.47
N GLY A 22 2.46 -13.59 -0.53
CA GLY A 22 3.54 -13.26 0.39
C GLY A 22 4.71 -12.53 -0.29
N LEU A 23 5.46 -13.24 -1.15
CA LEU A 23 6.56 -12.70 -1.96
C LEU A 23 6.12 -12.47 -3.41
N ALA A 24 6.72 -11.48 -4.08
CA ALA A 24 6.55 -11.31 -5.51
C ALA A 24 7.20 -12.46 -6.29
N LYS A 25 6.70 -12.74 -7.50
CA LYS A 25 7.19 -13.87 -8.32
C LYS A 25 8.67 -13.77 -8.68
N ASP A 26 9.18 -12.56 -8.79
CA ASP A 26 10.59 -12.24 -9.04
C ASP A 26 11.47 -12.29 -7.77
N GLY A 27 10.91 -12.74 -6.64
CA GLY A 27 11.54 -12.76 -5.32
C GLY A 27 11.69 -11.37 -4.69
N GLY A 28 11.05 -10.34 -5.26
CA GLY A 28 10.95 -9.01 -4.68
C GLY A 28 9.89 -8.91 -3.59
N LEU A 29 9.80 -7.72 -2.98
CA LEU A 29 8.75 -7.38 -2.03
C LEU A 29 7.67 -6.55 -2.72
N TYR A 30 6.42 -6.73 -2.33
CA TYR A 30 5.35 -5.86 -2.79
C TYR A 30 5.31 -4.56 -1.99
N VAL A 31 5.25 -3.43 -2.69
CA VAL A 31 5.04 -2.10 -2.10
C VAL A 31 3.88 -1.38 -2.81
N PRO A 32 3.15 -0.48 -2.13
CA PRO A 32 2.11 0.32 -2.77
C PRO A 32 2.69 1.11 -3.95
N LYS A 33 1.98 1.11 -5.08
CA LYS A 33 2.33 1.92 -6.26
C LYS A 33 2.35 3.42 -5.93
N THR A 34 1.46 3.83 -5.03
CA THR A 34 1.37 5.19 -4.51
C THR A 34 1.13 5.15 -3.01
N PHE A 35 1.73 6.11 -2.29
CA PHE A 35 1.43 6.34 -0.89
C PHE A 35 0.43 7.49 -0.75
N PRO A 36 -0.63 7.33 0.08
CA PRO A 36 -1.51 8.44 0.40
C PRO A 36 -0.71 9.53 1.13
N LYS A 37 -0.96 10.79 0.74
CA LYS A 37 -0.28 11.96 1.32
C LYS A 37 -1.18 12.59 2.38
N PHE A 38 -0.59 12.91 3.53
CA PHE A 38 -1.26 13.61 4.61
C PHE A 38 -0.45 14.83 4.99
N SER A 39 -1.12 15.96 5.28
CA SER A 39 -0.42 17.12 5.83
C SER A 39 -0.13 16.91 7.32
N THR A 40 0.87 17.61 7.85
CA THR A 40 1.17 17.61 9.29
C THR A 40 -0.01 18.11 10.12
N LYS A 41 -0.86 19.00 9.57
CA LYS A 41 -2.08 19.49 10.21
C LYS A 41 -3.14 18.40 10.32
N ASP A 42 -3.28 17.56 9.30
CA ASP A 42 -4.26 16.46 9.28
C ASP A 42 -3.83 15.35 10.25
N LEU A 43 -2.54 14.99 10.24
CA LEU A 43 -1.98 13.98 11.13
C LEU A 43 -2.14 14.33 12.62
N LYS A 44 -2.14 15.61 12.98
CA LYS A 44 -2.38 16.06 14.37
C LYS A 44 -3.83 15.91 14.82
N LYS A 45 -4.78 15.82 13.88
CA LYS A 45 -6.22 15.81 14.16
C LYS A 45 -6.86 14.45 13.97
N ILE A 46 -6.31 13.65 13.07
CA ILE A 46 -6.85 12.34 12.72
C ILE A 46 -6.65 11.35 13.86
N LYS A 47 -7.68 10.57 14.18
CA LYS A 47 -7.54 9.50 15.17
C LYS A 47 -6.81 8.30 14.55
N PRO A 48 -6.07 7.50 15.34
CA PRO A 48 -5.28 6.39 14.79
C PRO A 48 -6.07 5.39 13.93
N TYR A 49 -7.30 5.04 14.33
CA TYR A 49 -8.14 4.11 13.54
C TYR A 49 -8.63 4.72 12.23
N GLU A 50 -8.85 6.04 12.19
CA GLU A 50 -9.24 6.76 10.98
C GLU A 50 -8.06 6.85 10.01
N LEU A 51 -6.84 7.04 10.53
CA LEU A 51 -5.62 6.98 9.75
C LEU A 51 -5.41 5.60 9.13
N CYS A 52 -5.52 4.52 9.92
CA CYS A 52 -5.44 3.15 9.41
C CYS A 52 -6.45 2.92 8.29
N ARG A 53 -7.72 3.31 8.50
CA ARG A 53 -8.76 3.19 7.48
C ARG A 53 -8.42 3.97 6.22
N ALA A 54 -7.97 5.22 6.35
CA ALA A 54 -7.60 6.07 5.22
C ALA A 54 -6.44 5.46 4.41
N VAL A 55 -5.40 4.96 5.08
CA VAL A 55 -4.25 4.32 4.42
C VAL A 55 -4.65 3.05 3.69
N LEU A 56 -5.42 2.16 4.33
CA LEU A 56 -5.78 0.85 3.76
C LEU A 56 -6.90 0.92 2.73
N SER A 57 -7.75 1.95 2.79
CA SER A 57 -8.91 2.12 1.88
C SER A 57 -8.63 3.09 0.73
N SER A 58 -7.40 3.58 0.58
CA SER A 58 -7.02 4.46 -0.52
C SER A 58 -7.08 3.68 -1.85
N ASN A 59 -7.89 4.14 -2.80
CA ASN A 59 -8.04 3.51 -4.12
C ASN A 59 -6.85 3.78 -5.02
#